data_AF-A0A258BS86-F1
#
_entry.id   AF-A0A258BS86-F1
#
_cell.length_a   1.000
_cell.length_b   1.000
_cell.length_c   1.000
_cell.angle_alpha   90.00
_cell.angle_beta   90.00
_cell.angle_gamma   90.00
#
_symmetry.space_group_name_H-M   'P 1'
#
loop_
_entity.id
_entity.type
_entity.pdbx_description
1 polymer ?
#
loop_
_entity_poly.entity_id
_entity_poly.type
_entity_poly.pdbx_seq_one_letter_code
_entity_poly.pdbx_strand_id
1 'polypeptide(L)'
;MPSPSKLTDFKQKIAEPIRKRKQARIDAKKELNITFGEQDAIDILSYAGLEENADYLNIDGVYLRTLFISGYPFVASSGWMDSLINFNHDTDISYHVHEVSALSALPKLHRKITELESTKRAMIRAGKIVGSEITDPLESAIELRDKIQRGQEKLFQMAIYISIHADSLEELNKITKLLEATMSARLFYSKVARYQQLEALQSILPRGEDQLAQKRNLDSSSAALTFPFMSSELVQESGILYGVNKSNNSLVILDRFSLHNANSITFAQSGA
;
A
#
# COMPACT_ATOMS: atom_id res chain seq x y z
N MET A 1 38.46 53.16 14.07
CA MET A 1 37.92 51.88 13.59
C MET A 1 36.47 52.10 13.17
N PRO A 2 36.06 51.82 11.91
CA PRO A 2 34.66 51.98 11.52
C PRO A 2 33.83 50.81 12.07
N SER A 3 32.57 51.07 12.44
CA SER A 3 31.67 50.13 13.12
C SER A 3 31.30 48.92 12.24
N PRO A 4 31.05 47.73 12.85
CA PRO A 4 30.82 46.47 12.14
C PRO A 4 29.53 46.43 11.29
N SER A 5 28.61 47.40 11.41
CA SER A 5 27.38 47.44 10.62
C SER A 5 27.57 47.90 9.18
N LYS A 6 28.58 48.74 8.89
CA LYS A 6 28.82 49.29 7.54
C LYS A 6 29.51 48.29 6.60
N LEU A 7 30.23 47.31 7.16
CA LEU A 7 30.93 46.27 6.38
C LEU A 7 29.97 45.19 5.85
N THR A 8 28.88 44.92 6.57
CA THR A 8 27.85 43.93 6.20
C THR A 8 26.99 44.44 5.05
N ASP A 9 26.62 45.72 5.10
CA ASP A 9 25.77 46.39 4.11
C ASP A 9 26.51 46.58 2.76
N PHE A 10 27.83 46.81 2.80
CA PHE A 10 28.66 46.91 1.60
C PHE A 10 28.88 45.54 0.91
N LYS A 11 29.05 44.46 1.69
CA LYS A 11 29.13 43.09 1.14
C LYS A 11 27.82 42.63 0.51
N GLN A 12 26.66 43.03 1.07
CA GLN A 12 25.35 42.73 0.50
C GLN A 12 25.12 43.46 -0.84
N LYS A 13 25.45 44.76 -0.91
CA LYS A 13 25.34 45.56 -2.15
C LYS A 13 26.19 45.06 -3.32
N ILE A 14 27.33 44.42 -3.05
CA ILE A 14 28.20 43.83 -4.09
C ILE A 14 27.73 42.43 -4.51
N ALA A 15 27.16 41.65 -3.58
CA ALA A 15 26.74 40.27 -3.83
C ALA A 15 25.40 40.15 -4.56
N GLU A 16 24.46 41.08 -4.33
CA GLU A 16 23.14 41.11 -4.96
C GLU A 16 23.15 41.18 -6.50
N PRO A 17 23.93 42.06 -7.16
CA PRO A 17 23.97 42.12 -8.63
C PRO A 17 24.59 40.87 -9.26
N ILE A 18 25.54 40.21 -8.56
CA ILE A 18 26.16 38.95 -9.02
C ILE A 18 25.14 37.80 -8.92
N ARG A 19 24.36 37.73 -7.83
CA ARG A 19 23.28 36.75 -7.66
C ARG A 19 22.19 36.92 -8.71
N LYS A 20 21.73 38.15 -8.96
CA LYS A 20 20.73 38.44 -10.02
C LYS A 20 21.23 38.06 -11.41
N ARG A 21 22.50 38.34 -11.76
CA ARG A 21 23.09 37.92 -13.04
C ARG A 21 23.24 36.40 -13.16
N LYS A 22 23.53 35.70 -12.07
CA LYS A 22 23.64 34.24 -12.06
C LYS A 22 22.26 33.58 -12.22
N GLN A 23 21.24 34.13 -11.55
CA GLN A 23 19.85 33.70 -11.67
C GLN A 23 19.32 33.96 -13.10
N ALA A 24 19.51 35.18 -13.63
CA ALA A 24 19.12 35.51 -15.00
C ALA A 24 19.85 34.68 -16.06
N ARG A 25 21.11 34.25 -15.83
CA ARG A 25 21.80 33.28 -16.70
C ARG A 25 21.23 31.87 -16.61
N ILE A 26 20.69 31.46 -15.46
CA ILE A 26 20.01 30.17 -15.30
C ILE A 26 18.64 30.22 -15.97
N ASP A 27 17.91 31.31 -15.78
CA ASP A 27 16.58 31.52 -16.36
C ASP A 27 16.67 31.67 -17.88
N ALA A 28 17.62 32.44 -18.40
CA ALA A 28 17.87 32.53 -19.85
C ALA A 28 18.34 31.20 -20.46
N LYS A 29 19.04 30.35 -19.70
CA LYS A 29 19.45 29.01 -20.13
C LYS A 29 18.29 28.01 -20.09
N LYS A 30 17.24 28.27 -19.28
CA LYS A 30 15.96 27.58 -19.33
C LYS A 30 15.10 28.04 -20.51
N GLU A 31 15.08 29.34 -20.81
CA GLU A 31 14.33 29.91 -21.94
C GLU A 31 14.93 29.56 -23.31
N LEU A 32 16.24 29.36 -23.41
CA LEU A 32 16.95 28.98 -24.65
C LEU A 32 16.94 27.48 -24.96
N ASN A 33 16.38 26.64 -24.08
CA ASN A 33 16.08 25.25 -24.42
C ASN A 33 14.80 25.22 -25.26
N ILE A 34 14.90 25.66 -26.51
CA ILE A 34 13.89 25.41 -27.53
C ILE A 34 14.05 23.94 -27.90
N THR A 35 13.25 23.07 -27.29
CA THR A 35 13.18 21.65 -27.62
C THR A 35 12.63 21.54 -29.05
N PHE A 36 13.51 21.29 -30.02
CA PHE A 36 13.07 20.88 -31.36
C PHE A 36 12.39 19.52 -31.22
N GLY A 37 11.13 19.45 -31.65
CA GLY A 37 10.23 18.32 -31.41
C GLY A 37 10.76 17.00 -31.95
N GLU A 38 11.37 16.21 -31.07
CA GLU A 38 10.99 14.82 -30.94
C GLU A 38 9.75 14.81 -30.03
N GLN A 39 8.76 13.99 -30.36
CA GLN A 39 7.59 13.80 -29.50
C GLN A 39 8.13 13.32 -28.15
N ASP A 40 8.13 14.20 -27.14
CA ASP A 40 8.73 13.89 -25.85
C ASP A 40 8.03 12.62 -25.36
N ALA A 41 8.78 11.59 -24.94
CA ALA A 41 8.18 10.36 -24.41
C ALA A 41 7.20 10.65 -23.26
N ILE A 42 7.35 11.82 -22.63
CA ILE A 42 6.46 12.40 -21.62
C ILE A 42 5.10 12.76 -22.20
N ASP A 43 5.00 13.30 -23.42
CA ASP A 43 3.73 13.63 -24.07
C ASP A 43 2.90 12.39 -24.41
N ILE A 44 3.57 11.26 -24.71
CA ILE A 44 2.90 9.95 -24.92
C ILE A 44 2.34 9.40 -23.59
N LEU A 45 3.03 9.67 -22.48
CA LEU A 45 2.65 9.23 -21.13
C LEU A 45 1.73 10.22 -20.41
N SER A 46 1.49 11.39 -20.99
CA SER A 46 0.67 12.44 -20.40
C SER A 46 -0.80 12.21 -20.75
N TYR A 47 -1.65 12.21 -19.72
CA TYR A 47 -3.10 12.12 -19.87
C TYR A 47 -3.63 13.33 -20.62
N ALA A 48 -4.62 13.14 -21.50
CA ALA A 48 -5.23 14.23 -22.26
C ALA A 48 -6.08 15.13 -21.35
N GLY A 49 -6.64 14.58 -20.27
CA GLY A 49 -7.32 15.33 -19.21
C GLY A 49 -7.35 14.58 -17.89
N LEU A 50 -7.14 15.32 -16.79
CA LEU A 50 -7.32 14.86 -15.42
C LEU A 50 -8.30 15.78 -14.72
N GLU A 51 -9.42 15.22 -14.26
CA GLU A 51 -10.39 15.91 -13.42
C GLU A 51 -10.38 15.29 -12.02
N GLU A 52 -10.05 16.10 -11.02
CA GLU A 52 -10.02 15.69 -9.62
C GLU A 52 -11.37 15.95 -8.95
N ASN A 53 -11.98 14.90 -8.41
CA ASN A 53 -13.18 14.98 -7.59
C ASN A 53 -12.86 14.62 -6.13
N ALA A 54 -13.84 14.83 -5.24
CA ALA A 54 -13.65 14.59 -3.81
C ALA A 54 -13.31 13.13 -3.48
N ASP A 55 -13.80 12.16 -4.24
CA ASP A 55 -13.70 10.74 -3.92
C ASP A 55 -13.34 9.85 -5.12
N TYR A 56 -13.03 10.45 -6.27
CA TYR A 56 -12.52 9.76 -7.46
C TYR A 56 -11.73 10.73 -8.36
N LEU A 57 -11.02 10.19 -9.36
CA LEU A 57 -10.42 10.92 -10.47
C LEU A 57 -11.10 10.50 -11.77
N ASN A 58 -11.18 11.39 -12.74
CA ASN A 58 -11.54 11.06 -14.11
C ASN A 58 -10.33 11.36 -15.00
N ILE A 59 -9.79 10.32 -15.61
CA ILE A 59 -8.62 10.36 -16.48
C ILE A 59 -9.04 9.84 -17.84
N ASP A 60 -9.08 10.73 -18.83
CA ASP A 60 -9.42 10.38 -20.22
C ASP A 60 -10.75 9.61 -20.38
N GLY A 61 -11.73 9.89 -19.50
CA GLY A 61 -13.04 9.24 -19.50
C GLY A 61 -13.14 7.99 -18.62
N VAL A 62 -12.03 7.53 -18.04
CA VAL A 62 -11.98 6.42 -17.07
C VAL A 62 -12.08 6.99 -15.66
N TYR A 63 -12.98 6.42 -14.86
CA TYR A 63 -13.18 6.80 -13.47
C TYR A 63 -12.32 5.92 -12.56
N LEU A 64 -11.42 6.55 -11.80
CA LEU A 64 -10.55 5.87 -10.84
C LEU A 64 -10.95 6.24 -9.43
N ARG A 65 -11.06 5.25 -8.53
CA ARG A 65 -11.20 5.49 -7.09
C ARG A 65 -10.23 4.65 -6.32
N THR A 66 -9.39 5.33 -5.53
CA THR A 66 -8.46 4.67 -4.63
C THR A 66 -8.99 4.57 -3.21
N LEU A 67 -8.89 3.35 -2.67
CA LEU A 67 -9.13 3.01 -1.28
C LEU A 67 -7.83 2.57 -0.60
N PHE A 68 -7.79 2.70 0.71
CA PHE A 68 -6.70 2.18 1.53
C PHE A 68 -7.23 1.31 2.68
N ILE A 69 -6.45 0.33 3.11
CA ILE A 69 -6.79 -0.50 4.27
C ILE A 69 -6.46 0.29 5.55
N SER A 70 -7.51 0.72 6.24
CA SER A 70 -7.41 1.48 7.50
C SER A 70 -7.32 0.59 8.74
N GLY A 71 -7.80 -0.65 8.65
CA GLY A 71 -7.80 -1.62 9.74
C GLY A 71 -7.74 -3.05 9.22
N TYR A 72 -7.01 -3.88 9.97
CA TYR A 72 -6.79 -5.29 9.70
C TYR A 72 -7.54 -6.11 10.76
N PRO A 73 -7.94 -7.35 10.46
CA PRO A 73 -8.50 -8.25 11.47
C PRO A 73 -7.48 -8.47 12.59
N PHE A 74 -7.98 -8.72 13.80
CA PHE A 74 -7.14 -8.89 14.99
C PHE A 74 -6.21 -10.11 14.90
N VAL A 75 -6.65 -11.17 14.21
CA VAL A 75 -5.87 -12.38 13.97
C VAL A 75 -5.64 -12.52 12.47
N ALA A 76 -4.37 -12.59 12.07
CA ALA A 76 -3.99 -12.91 10.70
C ALA A 76 -4.10 -14.42 10.47
N SER A 77 -4.75 -14.81 9.37
CA SER A 77 -4.88 -16.21 8.94
C SER A 77 -4.33 -16.37 7.53
N SER A 78 -3.98 -17.61 7.17
CA SER A 78 -3.54 -17.92 5.81
C SER A 78 -4.63 -17.56 4.80
N GLY A 79 -4.25 -16.86 3.73
CA GLY A 79 -5.18 -16.45 2.67
C GLY A 79 -6.14 -15.33 3.08
N TRP A 80 -5.86 -14.58 4.16
CA TRP A 80 -6.72 -13.46 4.55
C TRP A 80 -6.83 -12.35 3.48
N MET A 81 -5.91 -12.30 2.51
CA MET A 81 -5.94 -11.38 1.36
C MET A 81 -6.60 -11.99 0.11
N ASP A 82 -7.01 -13.26 0.13
CA ASP A 82 -7.58 -13.98 -1.02
C ASP A 82 -8.83 -13.28 -1.58
N SER A 83 -9.62 -12.67 -0.69
CA SER A 83 -10.82 -11.93 -1.09
C SER A 83 -10.52 -10.66 -1.88
N LEU A 84 -9.32 -10.10 -1.73
CA LEU A 84 -8.85 -8.95 -2.52
C LEU A 84 -8.18 -9.42 -3.82
N ILE A 85 -7.35 -10.45 -3.76
CA ILE A 85 -6.60 -10.97 -4.92
C ILE A 85 -7.55 -11.59 -5.95
N ASN A 86 -8.56 -12.34 -5.50
CA ASN A 86 -9.56 -12.97 -6.36
C ASN A 86 -10.77 -12.05 -6.63
N PHE A 87 -10.64 -10.75 -6.39
CA PHE A 87 -11.70 -9.79 -6.68
C PHE A 87 -11.78 -9.59 -8.20
N ASN A 88 -12.83 -10.13 -8.82
CA ASN A 88 -12.98 -10.22 -10.28
C ASN A 88 -13.41 -8.89 -10.93
N HIS A 89 -12.61 -7.84 -10.73
CA HIS A 89 -12.76 -6.52 -11.33
C HIS A 89 -11.40 -5.89 -11.58
N ASP A 90 -11.35 -4.94 -12.52
CA ASP A 90 -10.13 -4.20 -12.84
C ASP A 90 -9.69 -3.34 -11.66
N THR A 91 -8.68 -3.85 -10.94
CA THR A 91 -8.15 -3.21 -9.75
C THR A 91 -6.63 -3.28 -9.72
N ASP A 92 -6.01 -2.15 -9.41
CA ASP A 92 -4.58 -2.07 -9.14
C ASP A 92 -4.36 -2.11 -7.63
N ILE A 93 -3.47 -2.99 -7.18
CA ILE A 93 -3.14 -3.15 -5.76
C ILE A 93 -1.67 -2.83 -5.54
N SER A 94 -1.39 -1.87 -4.66
CA SER A 94 -0.03 -1.46 -4.30
C SER A 94 0.24 -1.74 -2.82
N TYR A 95 1.36 -2.41 -2.57
CA TYR A 95 1.86 -2.73 -1.23
C TYR A 95 3.10 -1.91 -0.93
N HIS A 96 3.04 -1.09 0.12
CA HIS A 96 4.21 -0.39 0.65
C HIS A 96 4.61 -1.03 1.96
N VAL A 97 5.80 -1.63 2.00
CA VAL A 97 6.29 -2.38 3.17
C VAL A 97 7.63 -1.82 3.60
N HIS A 98 7.73 -1.37 4.85
CA HIS A 98 8.96 -0.82 5.42
C HIS A 98 9.26 -1.45 6.78
N GLU A 99 10.47 -2.00 6.94
CA GLU A 99 10.93 -2.48 8.24
C GLU A 99 11.15 -1.30 9.20
N VAL A 100 10.67 -1.45 10.43
CA VAL A 100 10.92 -0.51 11.53
C VAL A 100 12.02 -1.07 12.42
N SER A 101 13.08 -0.29 12.63
CA SER A 101 14.18 -0.73 13.49
C SER A 101 13.71 -1.01 14.92
N ALA A 102 14.19 -2.12 15.49
CA ALA A 102 13.89 -2.51 16.87
C ALA A 102 14.25 -1.41 17.89
N LEU A 103 15.35 -0.68 17.64
CA LEU A 103 15.80 0.45 18.46
C LEU A 103 14.76 1.58 18.53
N SER A 104 14.01 1.80 17.45
CA SER A 104 12.94 2.81 17.42
C SER A 104 11.58 2.26 17.86
N ALA A 105 11.33 0.97 17.64
CA ALA A 105 10.07 0.30 17.94
C ALA A 105 9.90 0.03 19.44
N LEU A 106 10.91 -0.53 20.10
CA LEU A 106 10.83 -0.96 21.51
C LEU A 106 10.47 0.18 22.47
N PRO A 107 11.07 1.39 22.40
CA PRO A 107 10.69 2.50 23.27
C PRO A 107 9.23 2.93 23.10
N LYS A 108 8.72 2.94 21.85
CA LYS A 108 7.33 3.29 21.54
C LYS A 108 6.37 2.24 22.09
N LEU A 109 6.74 0.96 21.96
CA LEU A 109 5.93 -0.16 22.45
C LEU A 109 5.90 -0.20 23.98
N HIS A 110 7.03 0.04 24.65
CA HIS A 110 7.09 0.21 26.10
C HIS A 110 6.16 1.34 26.58
N ARG A 111 6.22 2.51 25.93
CA ARG A 111 5.33 3.63 26.25
C ARG A 111 3.86 3.24 26.10
N LYS A 112 3.50 2.57 25.01
CA LYS A 112 2.11 2.17 24.75
C LYS A 112 1.61 1.13 25.77
N ILE A 113 2.45 0.18 26.15
CA ILE A 113 2.10 -0.81 27.18
C ILE A 113 1.91 -0.14 28.53
N THR A 114 2.78 0.79 28.92
CA THR A 114 2.61 1.55 30.17
C THR A 114 1.31 2.36 30.18
N GLU A 115 0.92 2.94 29.05
CA GLU A 115 -0.36 3.66 28.90
C GLU A 115 -1.56 2.73 29.07
N LEU A 116 -1.55 1.57 28.40
CA LEU A 116 -2.62 0.56 28.48
C LEU A 116 -2.71 -0.05 29.90
N GLU A 117 -1.58 -0.39 30.52
CA GLU A 117 -1.54 -0.87 31.91
C GLU A 117 -2.08 0.17 32.89
N SER A 118 -1.71 1.44 32.72
CA SER A 118 -2.19 2.53 33.57
C SER A 118 -3.70 2.71 33.45
N THR A 119 -4.22 2.61 32.23
CA THR A 119 -5.66 2.69 31.94
C THR A 119 -6.40 1.51 32.58
N LYS A 120 -5.88 0.28 32.41
CA LYS A 120 -6.40 -0.93 33.07
C LYS A 120 -6.45 -0.76 34.60
N ARG A 121 -5.35 -0.29 35.22
CA ARG A 121 -5.29 -0.04 36.68
C ARG A 121 -6.26 1.04 37.13
N ALA A 122 -6.47 2.10 36.34
CA ALA A 122 -7.42 3.15 36.65
C ALA A 122 -8.87 2.63 36.63
N MET A 123 -9.23 1.81 35.64
CA MET A 123 -10.56 1.19 35.56
C MET A 123 -10.84 0.24 36.73
N ILE A 124 -9.88 -0.61 37.07
CA ILE A 124 -9.99 -1.53 38.22
C ILE A 124 -10.19 -0.75 39.51
N ARG A 125 -9.40 0.32 39.74
CA ARG A 125 -9.56 1.19 40.92
C ARG A 125 -10.92 1.88 40.97
N ALA A 126 -11.50 2.21 39.81
CA ALA A 126 -12.83 2.78 39.70
C ALA A 126 -13.96 1.73 39.81
N GLY A 127 -13.64 0.45 40.06
CA GLY A 127 -14.61 -0.63 40.13
C GLY A 127 -15.27 -0.98 38.79
N LYS A 128 -14.68 -0.54 37.67
CA LYS A 128 -15.19 -0.81 36.33
C LYS A 128 -14.66 -2.15 35.81
N ILE A 129 -15.50 -2.85 35.04
CA ILE A 129 -15.09 -4.03 34.29
C ILE A 129 -14.16 -3.56 33.16
N VAL A 130 -13.00 -4.21 33.05
CA VAL A 130 -12.05 -3.96 31.95
C VAL A 130 -12.46 -4.87 30.80
N GLY A 131 -12.83 -4.28 29.66
CA GLY A 131 -13.19 -5.04 28.47
C GLY A 131 -11.98 -5.39 27.59
N SER A 132 -12.27 -6.14 26.53
CA SER A 132 -11.29 -6.63 25.53
C SER A 132 -10.57 -5.49 24.80
N GLU A 133 -11.20 -4.32 24.72
CA GLU A 133 -10.63 -3.12 24.12
C GLU A 133 -9.32 -2.64 24.77
N ILE A 134 -9.05 -3.05 26.01
CA ILE A 134 -7.79 -2.75 26.71
C ILE A 134 -6.96 -4.00 26.93
N THR A 135 -7.56 -5.15 27.25
CA THR A 135 -6.80 -6.37 27.55
C THR A 135 -6.10 -6.90 26.31
N ASP A 136 -6.78 -6.99 25.18
CA ASP A 136 -6.27 -7.67 24.00
C ASP A 136 -5.12 -6.87 23.35
N PRO A 137 -5.22 -5.53 23.18
CA PRO A 137 -4.09 -4.74 22.71
C PRO A 137 -2.91 -4.74 23.68
N LEU A 138 -3.16 -4.84 24.99
CA LEU A 138 -2.10 -4.89 26.00
C LEU A 138 -1.32 -6.20 25.92
N GLU A 139 -2.03 -7.32 25.87
CA GLU A 139 -1.43 -8.64 25.73
C GLU A 139 -0.65 -8.78 24.41
N SER A 140 -1.27 -8.41 23.30
CA SER A 140 -0.63 -8.40 21.98
C SER A 140 0.63 -7.51 21.95
N ALA A 141 0.58 -6.33 22.57
CA ALA A 141 1.73 -5.45 22.63
C ALA A 141 2.88 -6.03 23.48
N ILE A 142 2.58 -6.68 24.61
CA ILE A 142 3.58 -7.37 25.45
C ILE A 142 4.21 -8.52 24.67
N GLU A 143 3.40 -9.37 24.03
CA GLU A 143 3.88 -10.49 23.24
C GLU A 143 4.80 -10.02 22.10
N LEU A 144 4.37 -8.99 21.35
CA LEU A 144 5.15 -8.42 20.26
C LEU A 144 6.48 -7.84 20.75
N ARG A 145 6.47 -7.13 21.88
CA ARG A 145 7.70 -6.59 22.49
C ARG A 145 8.68 -7.70 22.81
N ASP A 146 8.20 -8.74 23.47
CA ASP A 146 8.97 -9.87 23.91
C ASP A 146 9.57 -10.64 22.73
N LYS A 147 8.80 -10.84 21.65
CA LYS A 147 9.30 -11.46 20.41
C LYS A 147 10.35 -10.59 19.72
N ILE A 148 10.15 -9.27 19.65
CA ILE A 148 11.15 -8.34 19.06
C ILE A 148 12.45 -8.34 19.88
N GLN A 149 12.37 -8.32 21.21
CA GLN A 149 13.55 -8.36 22.09
C GLN A 149 14.36 -9.66 21.93
N ARG A 150 13.68 -10.78 21.68
CA ARG A 150 14.33 -12.07 21.40
C ARG A 150 14.79 -12.24 19.94
N GLY A 151 14.53 -11.26 19.07
CA GLY A 151 14.85 -11.35 17.64
C GLY A 151 14.01 -12.39 16.88
N GLN A 152 12.84 -12.76 17.42
CA GLN A 152 11.91 -13.72 16.80
C GLN A 152 10.98 -13.06 15.79
N GLU A 153 10.66 -11.78 16.00
CA GLU A 153 9.81 -10.97 15.12
C GLU A 153 10.46 -9.63 14.86
N LYS A 154 10.14 -9.03 13.72
CA LYS A 154 10.38 -7.62 13.41
C LYS A 154 9.05 -6.87 13.29
N LEU A 155 9.12 -5.55 13.42
CA LEU A 155 7.98 -4.68 13.20
C LEU A 155 8.05 -4.09 11.79
N PHE A 156 6.95 -4.14 11.05
CA PHE A 156 6.80 -3.55 9.73
C PHE A 156 5.73 -2.46 9.74
N GLN A 157 5.97 -1.41 8.97
CA GLN A 157 4.96 -0.45 8.55
C GLN A 157 4.47 -0.84 7.15
N MET A 158 3.20 -1.20 7.05
CA MET A 158 2.59 -1.62 5.80
C MET A 158 1.41 -0.70 5.44
N ALA A 159 1.34 -0.30 4.17
CA ALA A 159 0.16 0.33 3.58
C ALA A 159 -0.27 -0.48 2.35
N ILE A 160 -1.59 -0.64 2.19
CA ILE A 160 -2.19 -1.34 1.06
C ILE A 160 -3.20 -0.39 0.43
N TYR A 161 -3.01 -0.15 -0.86
CA TYR A 161 -3.85 0.73 -1.68
C TYR A 161 -4.49 -0.08 -2.79
N ILE A 162 -5.76 0.22 -3.08
CA ILE A 162 -6.56 -0.47 -4.08
C ILE A 162 -7.20 0.61 -4.96
N SER A 163 -6.80 0.73 -6.22
CA SER A 163 -7.46 1.59 -7.21
C SER A 163 -8.45 0.75 -8.00
N ILE A 164 -9.70 1.21 -8.05
CA ILE A 164 -10.75 0.63 -8.88
C ILE A 164 -10.87 1.48 -10.14
N HIS A 165 -10.98 0.81 -11.29
CA HIS A 165 -11.20 1.44 -12.58
C HIS A 165 -12.61 1.11 -13.08
N ALA A 166 -13.28 2.07 -13.69
CA ALA A 166 -14.60 1.88 -14.29
C ALA A 166 -14.88 2.88 -15.41
N ASP A 167 -15.72 2.51 -16.37
CA ASP A 167 -16.10 3.36 -17.50
C ASP A 167 -17.22 4.35 -17.14
N SER A 168 -17.86 4.16 -15.98
CA SER A 168 -18.91 5.05 -15.49
C SER A 168 -18.87 5.23 -13.97
N LEU A 169 -19.35 6.38 -13.50
CA LEU A 169 -19.47 6.65 -12.07
C LEU A 169 -20.44 5.69 -11.36
N GLU A 170 -21.49 5.23 -12.04
CA GLU A 170 -22.44 4.27 -11.48
C GLU A 170 -21.77 2.90 -11.21
N GLU A 171 -21.00 2.43 -12.19
CA GLU A 171 -20.22 1.19 -12.06
C GLU A 171 -19.15 1.32 -10.98
N LEU A 172 -18.40 2.44 -10.97
CA LEU A 172 -17.42 2.72 -9.93
C LEU A 172 -18.03 2.61 -8.52
N ASN A 173 -19.21 3.21 -8.32
CA ASN A 173 -19.92 3.15 -7.05
C ASN A 173 -20.39 1.74 -6.69
N LYS A 174 -20.82 0.95 -7.67
CA LYS A 174 -21.22 -0.45 -7.46
C LYS A 174 -20.02 -1.32 -7.07
N ILE A 175 -18.92 -1.23 -7.79
CA ILE A 175 -17.69 -2.00 -7.52
C ILE A 175 -17.10 -1.59 -6.18
N THR A 176 -17.09 -0.29 -5.86
CA THR A 176 -16.61 0.21 -4.55
C THR A 176 -17.38 -0.42 -3.39
N LYS A 177 -18.73 -0.40 -3.45
CA LYS A 177 -19.56 -1.01 -2.40
C LYS A 177 -19.34 -2.52 -2.30
N LEU A 178 -19.17 -3.19 -3.43
CA LEU A 178 -18.89 -4.63 -3.45
C LEU A 178 -17.54 -4.93 -2.80
N LEU A 179 -16.50 -4.16 -3.12
CA LEU A 179 -15.18 -4.31 -2.51
C LEU A 179 -15.24 -4.08 -0.99
N GLU A 180 -15.86 -2.97 -0.55
CA GLU A 180 -16.03 -2.67 0.87
C GLU A 180 -16.78 -3.78 1.62
N ALA A 181 -17.83 -4.35 1.02
CA ALA A 181 -18.59 -5.46 1.59
C ALA A 181 -17.74 -6.74 1.68
N THR A 182 -17.02 -7.08 0.62
CA THR A 182 -16.12 -8.25 0.55
C THR A 182 -14.99 -8.15 1.59
N MET A 183 -14.39 -6.97 1.74
CA MET A 183 -13.36 -6.71 2.76
C MET A 183 -13.94 -6.75 4.18
N SER A 184 -15.09 -6.13 4.40
CA SER A 184 -15.76 -6.11 5.71
C SER A 184 -16.17 -7.50 6.18
N ALA A 185 -16.55 -8.40 5.27
CA ALA A 185 -16.87 -9.79 5.59
C ALA A 185 -15.66 -10.57 6.18
N ARG A 186 -14.44 -10.12 5.88
CA ARG A 186 -13.18 -10.63 6.42
C ARG A 186 -12.60 -9.76 7.55
N LEU A 187 -13.40 -8.83 8.08
CA LEU A 187 -13.03 -7.88 9.13
C LEU A 187 -11.88 -6.91 8.74
N PHE A 188 -11.69 -6.69 7.44
CA PHE A 188 -10.88 -5.58 6.95
C PHE A 188 -11.71 -4.30 6.89
N TYR A 189 -11.07 -3.18 7.23
CA TYR A 189 -11.70 -1.87 7.18
C TYR A 189 -11.05 -1.03 6.09
N SER A 190 -11.66 -0.97 4.91
CA SER A 190 -11.25 -0.09 3.81
C SER A 190 -11.85 1.32 3.96
N LYS A 191 -11.13 2.33 3.47
CA LYS A 191 -11.64 3.71 3.36
C LYS A 191 -11.23 4.31 2.03
N VAL A 192 -12.13 5.09 1.43
CA VAL A 192 -11.82 5.90 0.26
C VAL A 192 -10.88 7.04 0.66
N ALA A 193 -9.83 7.29 -0.13
CA ALA A 193 -8.90 8.40 0.06
C ALA A 193 -9.54 9.74 -0.33
N ARG A 194 -10.58 10.15 0.40
CA ARG A 194 -11.37 11.35 0.08
C ARG A 194 -10.50 12.60 0.17
N TYR A 195 -10.58 13.45 -0.85
CA TYR A 195 -9.77 14.66 -1.06
C TYR A 195 -8.27 14.41 -1.17
N GLN A 196 -7.87 13.15 -1.40
CA GLN A 196 -6.47 12.75 -1.55
C GLN A 196 -6.32 11.73 -2.68
N GLN A 197 -7.20 11.78 -3.68
CA GLN A 197 -7.21 10.78 -4.75
C GLN A 197 -5.99 10.93 -5.65
N LEU A 198 -5.51 12.16 -5.87
CA LEU A 198 -4.32 12.41 -6.65
C LEU A 198 -3.07 11.81 -5.98
N GLU A 199 -2.88 12.03 -4.68
CA GLU A 199 -1.80 11.45 -3.89
C GLU A 199 -1.93 9.93 -3.81
N ALA A 200 -3.16 9.42 -3.72
CA ALA A 200 -3.43 7.99 -3.72
C ALA A 200 -3.02 7.34 -5.06
N LEU A 201 -3.34 7.98 -6.19
CA LEU A 201 -2.87 7.55 -7.51
C LEU A 201 -1.34 7.54 -7.57
N GLN A 202 -0.66 8.60 -7.12
CA GLN A 202 0.81 8.63 -7.08
C GLN A 202 1.39 7.47 -6.25
N SER A 203 0.68 7.06 -5.20
CA SER A 203 1.09 5.97 -4.31
C SER A 203 0.85 4.57 -4.91
N ILE A 204 -0.01 4.46 -5.92
CA ILE A 204 -0.27 3.20 -6.62
C ILE A 204 0.70 2.96 -7.76
N LEU A 205 1.17 4.04 -8.40
CA LEU A 205 2.12 3.94 -9.49
C LEU A 205 3.40 3.21 -9.05
N PRO A 206 4.03 2.42 -9.95
CA PRO A 206 5.18 1.56 -9.62
C PRO A 206 6.50 2.35 -9.50
N ARG A 207 6.46 3.48 -8.78
CA ARG A 207 7.62 4.35 -8.50
C ARG A 207 8.22 4.12 -7.12
N GLY A 208 7.55 3.32 -6.29
CA GLY A 208 7.97 3.03 -4.92
C GLY A 208 7.82 4.21 -3.95
N GLU A 209 6.99 5.20 -4.31
CA GLU A 209 6.68 6.35 -3.46
C GLU A 209 5.33 6.17 -2.78
N ASP A 210 5.27 6.39 -1.47
CA ASP A 210 4.03 6.38 -0.69
C ASP A 210 3.68 7.81 -0.27
N GLN A 211 2.90 8.51 -1.10
CA GLN A 211 2.47 9.88 -0.85
C GLN A 211 1.29 9.93 0.14
N LEU A 212 0.41 8.92 0.14
CA LEU A 212 -0.76 8.88 1.02
C LEU A 212 -0.38 8.52 2.47
N ALA A 213 0.72 7.77 2.66
CA ALA A 213 1.34 7.44 3.94
C ALA A 213 0.41 6.81 4.99
N GLN A 214 -0.62 6.05 4.57
CA GLN A 214 -1.58 5.38 5.47
C GLN A 214 -1.02 4.07 6.00
N LYS A 215 0.07 4.16 6.76
CA LYS A 215 0.83 3.01 7.27
C LYS A 215 0.21 2.43 8.54
N ARG A 216 0.21 1.10 8.64
CA ARG A 216 -0.16 0.34 9.84
C ARG A 216 0.99 -0.55 10.27
N ASN A 217 1.14 -0.68 11.59
CA ASN A 217 2.19 -1.53 12.15
C ASN A 217 1.70 -2.98 12.19
N LEU A 218 2.51 -3.90 11.67
CA LEU A 218 2.30 -5.34 11.76
C LEU A 218 3.60 -6.02 12.20
N ASP A 219 3.49 -7.15 12.88
CA ASP A 219 4.60 -8.07 13.07
C ASP A 219 4.97 -8.77 11.74
N SER A 220 6.12 -9.42 11.70
CA SER A 220 6.65 -9.99 10.45
C SER A 220 5.79 -11.15 9.98
N SER A 221 5.30 -11.97 10.90
CA SER A 221 4.39 -13.07 10.58
C SER A 221 3.09 -12.58 9.94
N SER A 222 2.42 -11.58 10.53
CA SER A 222 1.21 -11.01 9.91
C SER A 222 1.50 -10.31 8.59
N ALA A 223 2.60 -9.56 8.48
CA ALA A 223 3.00 -8.92 7.23
C ALA A 223 3.33 -9.94 6.13
N ALA A 224 3.89 -11.10 6.46
CA ALA A 224 4.16 -12.16 5.48
C ALA A 224 2.86 -12.77 4.93
N LEU A 225 1.81 -12.87 5.76
CA LEU A 225 0.52 -13.43 5.37
C LEU A 225 -0.24 -12.56 4.37
N THR A 226 0.10 -11.27 4.21
CA THR A 226 -0.52 -10.42 3.16
C THR A 226 0.05 -10.65 1.77
N PHE A 227 1.07 -11.51 1.64
CA PHE A 227 1.68 -11.77 0.34
C PHE A 227 0.65 -12.30 -0.67
N PRO A 228 0.53 -11.69 -1.85
CA PRO A 228 -0.62 -11.90 -2.73
C PRO A 228 -0.61 -13.21 -3.53
N PHE A 229 0.44 -14.03 -3.43
CA PHE A 229 0.55 -15.28 -4.18
C PHE A 229 0.70 -16.45 -3.22
N MET A 230 -0.42 -17.12 -2.92
CA MET A 230 -0.44 -18.33 -2.09
C MET A 230 -0.62 -19.61 -2.91
N SER A 231 -0.99 -19.53 -4.20
CA SER A 231 -1.19 -20.69 -5.07
C SER A 231 -0.46 -20.55 -6.41
N SER A 232 0.25 -21.60 -6.82
CA SER A 232 0.73 -21.76 -8.20
C SER A 232 -0.45 -22.16 -9.10
N GLU A 233 -0.66 -21.42 -10.18
CA GLU A 233 -1.55 -21.84 -11.26
C GLU A 233 -0.78 -22.71 -12.26
N LEU A 234 -1.44 -23.74 -12.78
CA LEU A 234 -0.90 -24.59 -13.85
C LEU A 234 -1.83 -24.49 -15.06
N VAL A 235 -1.68 -23.38 -15.79
CA VAL A 235 -2.42 -23.08 -17.02
C VAL A 235 -1.42 -22.84 -18.14
N GLN A 236 -1.37 -23.76 -19.10
CA GLN A 236 -0.64 -23.58 -20.36
C GLN A 236 -1.55 -23.02 -21.45
N GLU A 237 -0.98 -22.24 -22.38
CA GLU A 237 -1.71 -21.68 -23.54
C GLU A 237 -2.35 -22.75 -24.42
N SER A 238 -1.74 -23.93 -24.48
CA SER A 238 -2.27 -25.11 -25.17
C SER A 238 -2.18 -26.32 -24.26
N GLY A 239 -3.09 -27.26 -24.44
CA GLY A 239 -3.12 -28.48 -23.64
C GLY A 239 -4.53 -29.01 -23.39
N ILE A 240 -4.60 -29.97 -22.47
CA ILE A 240 -5.86 -30.61 -22.08
C ILE A 240 -6.31 -29.99 -20.76
N LEU A 241 -7.61 -29.68 -20.64
CA LEU A 241 -8.23 -29.28 -19.38
C LEU A 241 -8.37 -30.50 -18.46
N TYR A 242 -7.62 -30.53 -17.36
CA TYR A 242 -7.70 -31.59 -16.35
C TYR A 242 -8.79 -31.35 -15.32
N GLY A 243 -9.17 -30.09 -15.10
CA GLY A 243 -10.18 -29.72 -14.14
C GLY A 243 -10.01 -28.31 -13.63
N VAL A 244 -10.53 -28.07 -12.42
CA VAL A 244 -10.50 -26.77 -11.76
C VAL A 244 -9.79 -26.94 -10.41
N ASN A 245 -8.84 -26.05 -10.13
CA ASN A 245 -8.20 -25.97 -8.83
C ASN A 245 -9.23 -25.47 -7.81
N LYS A 246 -9.49 -26.27 -6.76
CA LYS A 246 -10.51 -25.94 -5.74
C LYS A 246 -10.12 -24.79 -4.82
N SER A 247 -8.84 -24.42 -4.77
CA SER A 247 -8.34 -23.38 -3.88
C SER A 247 -8.56 -21.97 -4.43
N ASN A 248 -8.39 -21.78 -5.74
CA ASN A 248 -8.47 -20.47 -6.41
C ASN A 248 -9.42 -20.46 -7.61
N ASN A 249 -10.15 -21.55 -7.87
CA ASN A 249 -11.03 -21.74 -9.02
C ASN A 249 -10.35 -21.58 -10.40
N SER A 250 -9.02 -21.59 -10.46
CA SER A 250 -8.29 -21.52 -11.74
C SER A 250 -8.49 -22.82 -12.52
N LEU A 251 -8.48 -22.73 -13.85
CA LEU A 251 -8.42 -23.94 -14.68
C LEU A 251 -7.06 -24.63 -14.49
N VAL A 252 -7.02 -25.94 -14.70
CA VAL A 252 -5.77 -26.71 -14.77
C VAL A 252 -5.64 -27.20 -16.21
N ILE A 253 -4.85 -26.49 -17.02
CA ILE A 253 -4.63 -26.79 -18.43
C ILE A 253 -3.17 -27.16 -18.61
N LEU A 254 -2.93 -28.37 -19.11
CA LEU A 254 -1.58 -28.90 -19.28
C LEU A 254 -1.46 -29.69 -20.59
N ASP A 255 -0.54 -29.28 -21.45
CA ASP A 255 0.01 -30.11 -22.50
C ASP A 255 1.20 -30.91 -21.95
N ARG A 256 0.93 -32.15 -21.53
CA ARG A 256 1.99 -33.05 -21.03
C ARG A 256 3.04 -33.38 -22.09
N PHE A 257 2.70 -33.31 -23.38
CA PHE A 257 3.62 -33.65 -24.46
C PHE A 257 4.60 -32.51 -24.77
N SER A 258 4.30 -31.29 -24.31
CA SER A 258 5.23 -30.16 -24.36
C SER A 258 6.37 -30.26 -23.34
N LEU A 259 6.21 -31.09 -22.30
CA LEU A 259 7.19 -31.26 -21.23
C LEU A 259 8.33 -32.20 -21.65
N HIS A 260 9.47 -32.11 -20.96
CA HIS A 260 10.62 -33.00 -21.15
C HIS A 260 10.27 -34.49 -21.02
N ASN A 261 9.23 -34.81 -20.25
CA ASN A 261 8.69 -36.15 -20.12
C ASN A 261 7.16 -36.09 -20.04
N ALA A 262 6.49 -36.82 -20.92
CA ALA A 262 5.03 -36.85 -21.03
C ALA A 262 4.33 -37.90 -20.13
N ASN A 263 5.11 -38.67 -19.34
CA ASN A 263 4.57 -39.70 -18.47
C ASN A 263 3.65 -39.11 -17.39
N SER A 264 2.56 -39.80 -17.10
CA SER A 264 1.62 -39.44 -16.02
C SER A 264 1.31 -40.64 -15.13
N ILE A 265 1.19 -40.39 -13.83
CA ILE A 265 0.77 -41.40 -12.85
C ILE A 265 -0.42 -40.83 -12.08
N THR A 266 -1.52 -41.59 -12.03
CA THR A 266 -2.73 -41.24 -11.29
C THR A 266 -2.95 -42.27 -10.20
N PHE A 267 -3.02 -41.82 -8.95
CA PHE A 267 -3.36 -42.66 -7.80
C PHE A 267 -4.76 -42.30 -7.32
N ALA A 268 -5.61 -43.31 -7.13
CA ALA A 268 -6.98 -43.10 -6.67
C ALA A 268 -7.49 -44.32 -5.87
N GLN A 269 -8.46 -44.11 -4.98
CA GLN A 269 -9.17 -45.19 -4.29
C GLN A 269 -10.30 -45.74 -5.18
N SER A 270 -10.82 -46.93 -4.86
CA SER A 270 -11.93 -47.53 -5.61
C SER A 270 -13.17 -46.63 -5.58
N GLY A 271 -13.65 -46.20 -6.76
CA GLY A 271 -14.81 -45.32 -6.91
C GLY A 271 -14.49 -43.82 -7.09
N ALA A 272 -13.21 -43.48 -7.25
CA ALA A 272 -12.74 -42.14 -7.60
C ALA A 272 -12.65 -41.89 -9.11
#